data_AF-A0A0D2XBJ2-F1
#
_entry.id   AF-A0A0D2XBJ2-F1
#
_cell.length_a   1.000
_cell.length_b   1.000
_cell.length_c   1.000
_cell.angle_alpha   90.00
_cell.angle_beta   90.00
_cell.angle_gamma   90.00
#
_symmetry.space_group_name_H-M   'P 1'
#
loop_
_entity.id
_entity.type
_entity.pdbx_description
1 polymer ?
#
loop_
_entity_poly.entity_id
_entity_poly.type
_entity_poly.pdbx_seq_one_letter_code
_entity_poly.pdbx_strand_id
1 'polypeptide(L)'
;MARDAIEQIDLTLRLVESYPETFQLVSGPSEVRDVYAGGMIVDLSHVSEDCASQVLDLSRAPVMFSHSNAKGVFDCPRNVPDYILDKVPVNGGIVMVTFVPEHVTTRRRDAKMEMVIDHLFYIANRIGWDHVGLGSDFDGIASVIPGLEDVKCYPHLLKAILDRGATEEQLAMVVGENTLRVWAGVEKVSDEMKAEGVLPVEDVFKDRKWWRYDGYYQMEDPDPEDKLGLDWYGKPPPDEGLYLNE
;
A
#
# COMPACT_ATOMS: atom_id res chain seq x y z
N MET A 1 -14.05 7.30 16.14
CA MET A 1 -12.93 6.34 15.95
C MET A 1 -13.34 5.14 15.11
N ALA A 2 -14.19 4.20 15.57
CA ALA A 2 -14.60 3.08 14.71
C ALA A 2 -15.41 3.55 13.48
N ARG A 3 -16.31 4.53 13.65
CA ARG A 3 -17.05 5.14 12.56
C ARG A 3 -16.13 5.78 11.51
N ASP A 4 -15.18 6.60 11.95
CA ASP A 4 -14.27 7.32 11.03
C ASP A 4 -13.33 6.36 10.29
N ALA A 5 -12.89 5.28 10.94
CA ALA A 5 -12.11 4.21 10.30
C ALA A 5 -12.96 3.41 9.29
N ILE A 6 -14.24 3.16 9.58
CA ILE A 6 -15.18 2.53 8.65
C ILE A 6 -15.46 3.46 7.46
N GLU A 7 -15.59 4.77 7.69
CA GLU A 7 -15.73 5.77 6.62
C GLU A 7 -14.48 5.83 5.73
N GLN A 8 -13.28 5.65 6.28
CA GLN A 8 -12.04 5.55 5.48
C GLN A 8 -11.97 4.25 4.66
N ILE A 9 -12.33 3.10 5.24
CA ILE A 9 -12.40 1.83 4.50
C ILE A 9 -13.42 1.94 3.36
N ASP A 10 -14.60 2.50 3.64
CA ASP A 10 -15.64 2.75 2.63
C ASP A 10 -15.14 3.70 1.53
N LEU A 11 -14.37 4.73 1.87
CA LEU A 11 -13.75 5.62 0.88
C LEU A 11 -12.74 4.89 -0.01
N THR A 12 -11.90 4.03 0.57
CA THR A 12 -10.93 3.21 -0.19
C THR A 12 -11.66 2.24 -1.11
N LEU A 13 -12.70 1.55 -0.62
CA LEU A 13 -13.51 0.65 -1.43
C LEU A 13 -14.18 1.40 -2.58
N ARG A 14 -14.77 2.57 -2.32
CA ARG A 14 -15.38 3.42 -3.36
C ARG A 14 -14.37 3.95 -4.36
N LEU A 15 -13.14 4.26 -3.95
CA LEU A 15 -12.06 4.67 -4.85
C LEU A 15 -11.65 3.51 -5.77
N VAL A 16 -11.52 2.30 -5.23
CA VAL A 16 -11.28 1.08 -6.01
C VAL A 16 -12.42 0.84 -7.00
N GLU A 17 -13.68 0.95 -6.55
CA GLU A 17 -14.87 0.81 -7.41
C GLU A 17 -14.96 1.90 -8.49
N SER A 18 -14.60 3.14 -8.17
CA SER A 18 -14.74 4.29 -9.08
C SER A 18 -13.60 4.38 -10.11
N TYR A 19 -12.43 3.82 -9.78
CA TYR A 19 -11.24 3.86 -10.62
C TYR A 19 -10.57 2.48 -10.69
N PRO A 20 -11.27 1.45 -11.21
CA PRO A 20 -10.79 0.06 -11.20
C PRO A 20 -9.55 -0.15 -12.09
N GLU A 21 -9.33 0.74 -13.07
CA GLU A 21 -8.13 0.74 -13.91
C GLU A 21 -6.89 1.30 -13.18
N THR A 22 -7.09 1.94 -12.02
CA THR A 22 -6.03 2.62 -11.26
C THR A 22 -5.80 1.96 -9.90
N PHE A 23 -6.86 1.49 -9.24
CA PHE A 23 -6.81 0.93 -7.90
C PHE A 23 -7.47 -0.45 -7.88
N GLN A 24 -6.81 -1.41 -7.23
CA GLN A 24 -7.30 -2.77 -7.03
C GLN A 24 -7.13 -3.13 -5.56
N LEU A 25 -8.19 -3.69 -4.95
CA LEU A 25 -8.11 -4.28 -3.62
C LEU A 25 -7.58 -5.71 -3.73
N VAL A 26 -6.59 -6.04 -2.92
CA VAL A 26 -6.06 -7.40 -2.80
C VAL A 26 -6.67 -8.06 -1.56
N SER A 27 -7.49 -9.08 -1.80
CA SER A 27 -8.20 -9.91 -0.83
C SER A 27 -7.63 -11.33 -0.72
N GLY A 28 -6.82 -11.76 -1.70
CA GLY A 28 -6.24 -13.10 -1.72
C GLY A 28 -4.83 -13.19 -2.34
N PRO A 29 -4.11 -14.31 -2.11
CA PRO A 29 -2.76 -14.54 -2.67
C PRO A 29 -2.68 -14.56 -4.20
N SER A 30 -3.75 -14.98 -4.90
CA SER A 30 -3.82 -14.96 -6.36
C SER A 30 -3.75 -13.53 -6.88
N GLU A 31 -4.54 -12.63 -6.28
CA GLU A 31 -4.65 -11.21 -6.66
C GLU A 31 -3.35 -10.42 -6.44
N VAL A 32 -2.48 -10.85 -5.50
CA VAL A 32 -1.13 -10.28 -5.34
C VAL A 32 -0.32 -10.39 -6.64
N ARG A 33 -0.51 -11.47 -7.41
CA ARG A 33 0.22 -11.66 -8.68
C ARG A 33 -0.29 -10.72 -9.78
N ASP A 34 -1.58 -10.39 -9.76
CA ASP A 34 -2.19 -9.48 -10.75
C ASP A 34 -1.69 -8.07 -10.62
N VAL A 35 -1.60 -7.58 -9.38
CA VAL A 35 -1.08 -6.23 -9.08
C VAL A 35 0.32 -6.07 -9.69
N TYR A 36 1.18 -7.09 -9.59
CA TYR A 36 2.51 -7.04 -10.22
C TYR A 36 2.50 -7.19 -11.74
N ALA A 37 1.63 -8.06 -12.30
CA ALA A 37 1.47 -8.15 -13.75
C ALA A 37 1.01 -6.81 -14.35
N GLY A 38 0.14 -6.09 -13.64
CA GLY A 38 -0.35 -4.75 -13.97
C GLY A 38 0.65 -3.61 -13.74
N GLY A 39 1.80 -3.88 -13.12
CA GLY A 39 2.80 -2.84 -12.81
C GLY A 39 2.40 -1.93 -11.65
N MET A 40 1.53 -2.41 -10.76
CA MET A 40 1.09 -1.71 -9.57
C MET A 40 1.99 -2.05 -8.37
N ILE A 41 2.22 -1.06 -7.50
CA ILE A 41 3.01 -1.24 -6.27
C ILE A 41 2.08 -1.73 -5.16
N VAL A 42 2.40 -2.86 -4.54
CA VAL A 42 1.68 -3.32 -3.34
C VAL A 42 2.12 -2.49 -2.13
N ASP A 43 1.15 -1.88 -1.46
CA ASP A 43 1.33 -1.13 -0.23
C ASP A 43 0.85 -1.95 0.99
N LEU A 44 1.71 -2.05 2.00
CA LEU A 44 1.50 -2.79 3.24
C LEU A 44 1.24 -1.89 4.45
N SER A 45 1.04 -0.59 4.25
CA SER A 45 0.42 0.23 5.28
C SER A 45 -0.99 -0.31 5.62
N HIS A 46 -1.40 -0.20 6.88
CA HIS A 46 -2.69 -0.64 7.45
C HIS A 46 -2.95 -2.14 7.58
N VAL A 47 -2.19 -2.99 6.90
CA VAL A 47 -2.42 -4.45 6.96
C VAL A 47 -1.97 -5.06 8.30
N SER A 48 -2.45 -6.26 8.59
CA SER A 48 -1.98 -7.05 9.74
C SER A 48 -0.55 -7.55 9.54
N GLU A 49 0.15 -7.86 10.63
CA GLU A 49 1.51 -8.41 10.59
C GLU A 49 1.56 -9.74 9.80
N ASP A 50 0.53 -10.58 9.93
CA ASP A 50 0.40 -11.84 9.17
C ASP A 50 0.24 -11.59 7.67
N CYS A 51 -0.60 -10.63 7.28
CA CYS A 51 -0.81 -10.25 5.88
C CYS A 51 0.49 -9.70 5.28
N ALA A 52 1.16 -8.77 5.97
CA ALA A 52 2.44 -8.22 5.54
C ALA A 52 3.49 -9.33 5.33
N SER A 53 3.59 -10.28 6.28
CA SER A 53 4.49 -11.43 6.15
C SER A 53 4.20 -12.27 4.91
N GLN A 54 2.93 -12.61 4.68
CA GLN A 54 2.53 -13.45 3.54
C GLN A 54 2.79 -12.75 2.21
N VAL A 55 2.47 -11.46 2.10
CA VAL A 55 2.73 -10.68 0.89
C VAL A 55 4.23 -10.59 0.62
N LEU A 56 5.06 -10.32 1.62
CA LEU A 56 6.52 -10.28 1.48
C LEU A 56 7.10 -11.63 1.02
N ASP A 57 6.55 -12.74 1.50
CA ASP A 57 6.99 -14.09 1.12
C ASP A 57 6.53 -14.49 -0.29
N LEU A 58 5.39 -13.96 -0.76
CA LEU A 58 4.81 -14.28 -2.06
C LEU A 58 5.22 -13.33 -3.19
N SER A 59 5.63 -12.11 -2.85
CA SER A 59 5.86 -11.07 -3.82
C SER A 59 7.11 -11.30 -4.66
N ARG A 60 6.95 -11.18 -5.99
CA ARG A 60 8.06 -11.13 -6.96
C ARG A 60 8.66 -9.74 -7.10
N ALA A 61 7.91 -8.69 -6.76
CA ALA A 61 8.33 -7.30 -6.97
C ALA A 61 8.52 -6.55 -5.65
N PRO A 62 9.28 -5.45 -5.66
CA PRO A 62 9.45 -4.60 -4.48
C PRO A 62 8.10 -4.08 -3.95
N VAL A 63 7.86 -4.23 -2.65
CA VAL A 63 6.68 -3.68 -1.96
C VAL A 63 6.98 -2.34 -1.31
N MET A 64 5.93 -1.65 -0.87
CA MET A 64 6.01 -0.39 -0.15
C MET A 64 5.27 -0.48 1.18
N PHE A 65 5.76 0.20 2.20
CA PHE A 65 4.94 0.68 3.31
C PHE A 65 4.89 2.21 3.17
N SER A 66 3.81 2.73 2.62
CA SER A 66 3.67 4.14 2.22
C SER A 66 3.72 5.15 3.38
N HIS A 67 3.32 4.73 4.59
CA HIS A 67 3.32 5.55 5.81
C HIS A 67 3.27 4.66 7.06
N SER A 68 4.42 4.11 7.46
CA SER A 68 4.53 3.27 8.66
C SER A 68 5.86 3.48 9.38
N ASN A 69 5.86 3.36 10.71
CA ASN A 69 7.05 3.50 11.55
C ASN A 69 7.47 2.13 12.13
N ALA A 70 8.53 2.08 12.95
CA ALA A 70 9.07 0.84 13.52
C ALA A 70 8.59 0.54 14.95
N LYS A 71 8.11 -0.68 15.21
CA LYS A 71 7.69 -1.13 16.55
C LYS A 71 8.84 -1.19 17.55
N GLY A 72 10.06 -1.45 17.08
CA GLY A 72 11.26 -1.47 17.92
C GLY A 72 11.59 -0.11 18.58
N VAL A 73 11.04 0.99 18.06
CA VAL A 73 11.18 2.34 18.64
C VAL A 73 9.94 2.72 19.45
N PHE A 74 8.75 2.52 18.90
CA PHE A 74 7.48 2.74 19.59
C PHE A 74 6.48 1.65 19.21
N ASP A 75 6.04 0.86 20.19
CA ASP A 75 5.09 -0.22 19.95
C ASP A 75 3.66 0.30 19.85
N CYS A 76 3.16 0.36 18.62
CA CYS A 76 1.74 0.55 18.33
C CYS A 76 1.30 -0.40 17.19
N PRO A 77 -0.01 -0.70 17.07
CA PRO A 77 -0.51 -1.64 16.06
C PRO A 77 -0.22 -1.26 14.61
N ARG A 78 0.02 0.02 14.33
CA ARG A 78 0.30 0.51 12.97
C ARG A 78 1.77 0.45 12.59
N ASN A 79 2.67 0.27 13.55
CA ASN A 79 4.11 0.20 13.31
C ASN A 79 4.53 -1.22 12.91
N VAL A 80 5.59 -1.31 12.11
CA VAL A 80 6.10 -2.54 11.53
C VAL A 80 7.00 -3.26 12.55
N PRO A 81 6.74 -4.56 12.85
CA PRO A 81 7.62 -5.37 13.69
C PRO A 81 8.99 -5.57 13.06
N ASP A 82 10.01 -5.70 13.90
CA ASP A 82 11.38 -5.98 13.51
C ASP A 82 11.52 -7.18 12.54
N TYR A 83 10.79 -8.28 12.79
CA TYR A 83 10.86 -9.47 11.95
C TYR A 83 10.20 -9.28 10.56
N ILE A 84 9.31 -8.29 10.41
CA ILE A 84 8.76 -7.89 9.11
C ILE A 84 9.74 -6.95 8.41
N LEU A 85 10.33 -6.00 9.14
CA LEU A 85 11.38 -5.11 8.61
C LEU A 85 12.52 -5.94 7.99
N ASP A 86 12.96 -7.00 8.66
CA ASP A 86 14.06 -7.86 8.19
C ASP A 86 13.78 -8.57 6.85
N LYS A 87 12.51 -8.69 6.46
CA LYS A 87 12.11 -9.26 5.15
C LYS A 87 12.14 -8.23 4.02
N VAL A 88 12.06 -6.93 4.33
CA VAL A 88 11.97 -5.85 3.32
C VAL A 88 13.19 -5.82 2.39
N PRO A 89 14.45 -5.95 2.87
CA PRO A 89 15.60 -5.99 1.98
C PRO A 89 15.62 -7.18 1.04
N VAL A 90 15.14 -8.34 1.49
CA VAL A 90 15.06 -9.57 0.68
C VAL A 90 14.09 -9.39 -0.49
N ASN A 91 12.96 -8.72 -0.23
CA ASN A 91 11.99 -8.34 -1.26
C ASN A 91 12.46 -7.16 -2.15
N GLY A 92 13.36 -6.31 -1.65
CA GLY A 92 13.80 -5.09 -2.32
C GLY A 92 12.89 -3.86 -2.07
N GLY A 93 11.94 -3.98 -1.16
CA GLY A 93 10.93 -2.97 -0.87
C GLY A 93 11.43 -1.75 -0.09
N ILE A 94 10.50 -0.91 0.36
CA ILE A 94 10.79 0.33 1.11
C ILE A 94 9.80 0.53 2.25
N VAL A 95 10.28 1.11 3.36
CA VAL A 95 9.45 1.59 4.48
C VAL A 95 9.51 3.11 4.55
N MET A 96 8.37 3.79 4.35
CA MET A 96 8.28 5.23 4.35
C MET A 96 7.79 5.73 5.72
N VAL A 97 8.69 6.42 6.43
CA VAL A 97 8.50 6.90 7.80
C VAL A 97 7.45 7.99 7.84
N THR A 98 6.49 7.87 8.75
CA THR A 98 5.30 8.73 8.82
C THR A 98 5.29 9.69 10.00
N PHE A 99 4.53 10.78 9.86
CA PHE A 99 4.48 11.89 10.81
C PHE A 99 3.26 11.82 11.73
N VAL A 100 2.52 10.70 11.73
CA VAL A 100 1.37 10.49 12.61
C VAL A 100 1.81 10.53 14.09
N PRO A 101 1.31 11.47 14.92
CA PRO A 101 1.71 11.59 16.32
C PRO A 101 1.51 10.31 17.14
N GLU A 102 0.44 9.57 16.86
CA GLU A 102 0.10 8.31 17.53
C GLU A 102 1.02 7.14 17.17
N HIS A 103 1.86 7.29 16.14
CA HIS A 103 2.82 6.28 15.73
C HIS A 103 4.18 6.47 16.42
N VAL A 104 4.37 7.56 17.18
CA VAL A 104 5.64 7.85 17.85
C VAL A 104 5.50 8.02 19.37
N THR A 105 4.28 8.26 19.88
CA THR A 105 4.03 8.42 21.32
C THR A 105 2.59 8.12 21.70
N THR A 106 2.36 7.77 22.98
CA THR A 106 1.02 7.51 23.53
C THR A 106 0.15 8.76 23.59
N ARG A 107 0.74 9.94 23.83
CA ARG A 107 -0.02 11.21 23.95
C ARG A 107 0.41 12.14 22.81
N ARG A 108 -0.52 12.45 21.90
CA ARG A 108 -0.28 13.33 20.73
C ARG A 108 0.52 14.60 21.04
N ARG A 109 0.22 15.28 22.15
CA ARG A 109 0.90 16.51 22.59
C ARG A 109 2.39 16.35 22.93
N ASP A 110 2.83 15.12 23.18
CA ASP A 110 4.22 14.79 23.51
C ASP A 110 5.02 14.42 22.25
N ALA A 111 4.38 14.34 21.09
CA ALA A 111 5.03 13.97 19.84
C ALA A 111 6.00 15.08 19.42
N LYS A 112 7.18 14.67 18.95
CA LYS A 112 8.24 15.59 18.52
C LYS A 112 8.86 15.10 17.23
N MET A 113 9.36 16.03 16.41
CA MET A 113 10.04 15.72 15.16
C MET A 113 11.22 14.76 15.37
N GLU A 114 11.94 14.87 16.49
CA GLU A 114 13.08 14.00 16.80
C GLU A 114 12.65 12.52 16.92
N MET A 115 11.44 12.24 17.39
CA MET A 115 10.94 10.86 17.49
C MET A 115 10.71 10.25 16.11
N VAL A 116 10.25 11.05 15.13
CA VAL A 116 10.13 10.63 13.72
C VAL A 116 11.52 10.34 13.14
N ILE A 117 12.50 11.20 13.42
CA ILE A 117 13.89 11.00 12.98
C ILE A 117 14.49 9.75 13.64
N ASP A 118 14.17 9.45 14.90
CA ASP A 118 14.62 8.23 15.58
C ASP A 118 14.08 6.97 14.89
N HIS A 119 12.82 6.97 14.42
CA HIS A 119 12.29 5.87 13.59
C HIS A 119 13.04 5.72 12.26
N LEU A 120 13.32 6.82 11.58
CA LEU A 120 14.06 6.82 10.32
C LEU A 120 15.45 6.21 10.48
N PHE A 121 16.23 6.67 11.46
CA PHE A 121 17.56 6.14 11.71
C PHE A 121 17.50 4.69 12.21
N TYR A 122 16.50 4.32 13.02
CA TYR A 122 16.34 2.94 13.45
C TYR A 122 16.15 1.99 12.27
N ILE A 123 15.24 2.32 11.35
CA ILE A 123 14.97 1.52 10.14
C ILE A 123 16.23 1.50 9.26
N ALA A 124 16.81 2.66 8.96
CA ALA A 124 18.01 2.76 8.13
C ALA A 124 19.18 1.93 8.68
N ASN A 125 19.40 1.95 10.00
CA ASN A 125 20.48 1.18 10.65
C ASN A 125 20.19 -0.32 10.67
N ARG A 126 18.92 -0.72 10.71
CA ARG A 126 18.53 -2.13 10.78
C ARG A 126 18.55 -2.79 9.40
N ILE A 127 17.93 -2.15 8.42
CA ILE A 127 17.63 -2.76 7.11
C ILE A 127 18.35 -2.06 5.95
N GLY A 128 19.10 -1.00 6.20
CA GLY A 128 19.87 -0.25 5.20
C GLY A 128 19.17 1.01 4.71
N TRP A 129 19.97 2.00 4.31
CA TRP A 129 19.49 3.29 3.79
C TRP A 129 18.71 3.15 2.48
N ASP A 130 18.95 2.09 1.72
CA ASP A 130 18.21 1.78 0.50
C ASP A 130 16.72 1.48 0.78
N HIS A 131 16.33 1.10 1.99
CA HIS A 131 15.00 0.58 2.29
C HIS A 131 14.14 1.52 3.14
N VAL A 132 14.51 2.80 3.22
CA VAL A 132 13.78 3.80 4.02
C VAL A 132 13.42 5.04 3.19
N GLY A 133 12.26 5.63 3.46
CA GLY A 133 11.79 6.87 2.83
C GLY A 133 10.94 7.73 3.77
N LEU A 134 10.26 8.75 3.23
CA LEU A 134 9.36 9.64 3.98
C LEU A 134 7.92 9.56 3.45
N GLY A 135 6.98 9.26 4.34
CA GLY A 135 5.57 9.01 4.03
C GLY A 135 4.65 9.75 5.00
N SER A 136 4.53 11.07 4.81
CA SER A 136 4.00 11.99 5.84
C SER A 136 2.64 11.62 6.44
N ASP A 137 1.71 11.11 5.61
CA ASP A 137 0.28 11.00 5.93
C ASP A 137 -0.39 12.36 6.26
N PHE A 138 0.08 13.45 5.63
CA PHE A 138 -0.59 14.75 5.73
C PHE A 138 -2.04 14.66 5.26
N ASP A 139 -2.92 15.44 5.91
CA ASP A 139 -4.38 15.45 5.72
C ASP A 139 -5.12 14.13 6.06
N GLY A 140 -4.39 13.03 6.34
CA GLY A 140 -4.91 11.78 6.90
C GLY A 140 -4.98 11.75 8.43
N ILE A 141 -4.40 12.76 9.09
CA ILE A 141 -4.18 12.80 10.54
C ILE A 141 -5.09 13.81 11.26
N ALA A 142 -5.50 13.46 12.49
CA ALA A 142 -6.35 14.33 13.31
C ALA A 142 -5.59 15.45 14.05
N SER A 143 -4.25 15.39 14.06
CA SER A 143 -3.38 16.40 14.68
C SER A 143 -1.97 16.27 14.13
N VAL A 144 -1.21 17.35 14.19
CA VAL A 144 0.16 17.44 13.67
C VAL A 144 1.21 17.42 14.78
N ILE A 145 2.44 17.07 14.43
CA ILE A 145 3.61 17.19 15.30
C ILE A 145 4.18 18.61 15.16
N PRO A 146 4.49 19.34 16.26
CA PRO A 146 5.17 20.62 16.16
C PRO A 146 6.49 20.51 15.37
N GLY A 147 6.69 21.40 14.41
CA GLY A 147 7.79 21.37 13.43
C GLY A 147 7.50 20.52 12.17
N LEU A 148 6.39 19.77 12.15
CA LEU A 148 5.89 18.99 11.02
C LEU A 148 4.40 19.30 10.77
N GLU A 149 4.04 20.59 10.78
CA GLU A 149 2.64 21.01 10.70
C GLU A 149 2.03 20.92 9.30
N ASP A 150 2.82 21.17 8.27
CA ASP A 150 2.37 21.16 6.89
C ASP A 150 3.51 20.78 5.93
N VAL A 151 3.18 20.67 4.64
CA VAL A 151 4.14 20.33 3.57
C VAL A 151 5.32 21.29 3.44
N LYS A 152 5.33 22.45 4.12
CA LYS A 152 6.48 23.37 4.12
C LYS A 152 7.55 22.95 5.13
N CYS A 153 7.29 21.93 5.96
CA CYS A 153 8.23 21.46 6.97
C CYS A 153 9.44 20.72 6.37
N TYR A 154 9.33 20.21 5.13
CA TYR A 154 10.36 19.35 4.53
C TYR A 154 11.77 19.95 4.58
N PRO A 155 12.04 21.20 4.18
CA PRO A 155 13.38 21.78 4.30
C PRO A 155 13.97 21.72 5.73
N HIS A 156 13.12 21.93 6.75
CA HIS A 156 13.54 21.85 8.14
C HIS A 156 13.82 20.41 8.58
N LEU A 157 12.94 19.48 8.22
CA LEU A 157 13.10 18.05 8.48
C LEU A 157 14.37 17.49 7.83
N LEU A 158 14.61 17.81 6.55
CA LEU A 158 15.78 17.36 5.81
C LEU A 158 17.07 17.89 6.43
N LYS A 159 17.09 19.16 6.85
CA LYS A 159 18.20 19.72 7.61
C LYS A 159 18.43 18.97 8.92
N ALA A 160 17.36 18.65 9.66
CA ALA A 160 17.46 17.93 10.92
C ALA A 160 18.01 16.50 10.73
N ILE A 161 17.67 15.82 9.63
CA ILE A 161 18.23 14.51 9.27
C ILE A 161 19.73 14.60 8.99
N LEU A 162 20.19 15.63 8.26
CA LEU A 162 21.62 15.89 8.03
C LEU A 162 22.35 16.22 9.35
N ASP A 163 21.78 17.10 10.17
CA ASP A 163 22.35 17.49 11.47
C ASP A 163 22.49 16.28 12.42
N ARG A 164 21.62 15.27 12.28
CA ARG A 164 21.65 14.01 13.05
C ARG A 164 22.78 13.08 12.60
N GLY A 165 23.30 13.26 11.38
CA GLY A 165 24.47 12.55 10.87
C GLY A 165 24.25 11.74 9.59
N ALA A 166 23.14 11.91 8.87
CA ALA A 166 22.98 11.34 7.53
C ALA A 166 23.90 12.07 6.54
N THR A 167 24.40 11.36 5.53
CA THR A 167 25.12 12.00 4.41
C THR A 167 24.13 12.56 3.39
N GLU A 168 24.61 13.41 2.47
CA GLU A 168 23.77 13.94 1.38
C GLU A 168 23.28 12.82 0.46
N GLU A 169 24.10 11.78 0.23
CA GLU A 169 23.71 10.61 -0.55
C GLU A 169 22.61 9.81 0.14
N GLN A 170 22.74 9.58 1.45
CA GLN A 170 21.70 8.92 2.25
C GLN A 170 20.40 9.73 2.28
N LEU A 171 20.51 11.06 2.32
CA LEU A 171 19.35 11.95 2.27
C LEU A 171 18.66 11.87 0.90
N ALA A 172 19.40 11.83 -0.21
CA ALA A 172 18.84 11.68 -1.56
C ALA A 172 18.03 10.37 -1.70
N MET A 173 18.58 9.27 -1.16
CA MET A 173 17.90 7.98 -1.06
C MET A 173 16.55 8.10 -0.35
N VAL A 174 16.54 8.69 0.84
CA VAL A 174 15.35 8.88 1.69
C VAL A 174 14.31 9.79 1.03
N VAL A 175 14.75 10.85 0.34
CA VAL A 175 13.85 11.85 -0.25
C VAL A 175 13.12 11.30 -1.47
N GLY A 176 13.73 10.41 -2.26
CA GLY A 176 13.02 9.85 -3.40
C GLY A 176 13.74 8.81 -4.25
N GLU A 177 15.06 8.69 -4.21
CA GLU A 177 15.75 7.71 -5.08
C GLU A 177 15.33 6.28 -4.73
N ASN A 178 15.07 5.97 -3.47
CA ASN A 178 14.57 4.66 -3.05
C ASN A 178 13.15 4.39 -3.59
N THR A 179 12.28 5.38 -3.54
CA THR A 179 10.91 5.27 -4.08
C THR A 179 10.96 5.04 -5.59
N LEU A 180 11.80 5.78 -6.30
CA LEU A 180 12.00 5.60 -7.75
C LEU A 180 12.58 4.22 -8.08
N ARG A 181 13.51 3.70 -7.26
CA ARG A 181 14.05 2.34 -7.41
C ARG A 181 12.94 1.29 -7.26
N VAL A 182 12.10 1.42 -6.23
CA VAL A 182 10.98 0.49 -6.00
C VAL A 182 10.02 0.51 -7.18
N TRP A 183 9.65 1.70 -7.66
CA TRP A 183 8.77 1.86 -8.81
C TRP A 183 9.36 1.20 -10.07
N ALA A 184 10.60 1.52 -10.42
CA ALA A 184 11.28 0.91 -11.56
C ALA A 184 11.43 -0.61 -11.42
N GLY A 185 11.61 -1.11 -10.19
CA GLY A 185 11.65 -2.54 -9.90
C GLY A 185 10.31 -3.23 -10.17
N VAL A 186 9.20 -2.59 -9.83
CA VAL A 186 7.85 -3.09 -10.13
C VAL A 186 7.57 -3.10 -11.62
N GLU A 187 7.91 -2.03 -12.35
CA GLU A 187 7.79 -1.97 -13.81
C GLU A 187 8.59 -3.08 -14.48
N LYS A 188 9.83 -3.28 -14.04
CA LYS A 188 10.69 -4.34 -14.55
C LYS A 188 10.07 -5.73 -14.36
N VAL A 189 9.53 -6.02 -13.17
CA VAL A 189 8.89 -7.31 -12.90
C VAL A 189 7.62 -7.49 -13.74
N SER A 190 6.82 -6.43 -13.94
CA SER A 190 5.67 -6.45 -14.85
C SER A 190 6.08 -6.83 -16.28
N ASP A 191 7.15 -6.22 -16.80
CA ASP A 191 7.65 -6.51 -18.14
C ASP A 191 8.23 -7.93 -18.27
N GLU A 192 8.95 -8.41 -17.25
CA GLU A 192 9.42 -9.80 -17.17
C GLU A 192 8.25 -10.79 -17.16
N MET A 193 7.21 -10.53 -16.37
CA MET A 193 6.01 -11.36 -16.32
C MET A 193 5.26 -11.39 -17.65
N LYS A 194 5.16 -10.24 -18.35
CA LYS A 194 4.60 -10.19 -19.72
C LYS A 194 5.44 -11.00 -20.70
N ALA A 195 6.77 -10.90 -20.62
CA ALA A 195 7.68 -11.66 -21.48
C ALA A 195 7.63 -13.18 -21.20
N GLU A 196 7.40 -13.58 -19.94
CA GLU A 196 7.14 -14.96 -19.52
C GLU A 196 5.78 -15.49 -20.01
N GLY A 197 4.90 -14.63 -20.51
CA GLY A 197 3.54 -14.98 -20.91
C GLY A 197 2.61 -15.25 -19.73
N VAL A 198 2.88 -14.63 -18.56
CA VAL A 198 1.97 -14.67 -17.43
C VAL A 198 0.66 -14.00 -17.84
N LEU A 199 -0.41 -14.77 -17.86
CA LEU A 199 -1.75 -14.27 -18.12
C LEU A 199 -2.30 -13.58 -16.86
N PRO A 200 -3.20 -12.58 -17.01
CA PRO A 200 -3.98 -12.07 -15.90
C PRO A 200 -4.66 -13.22 -15.15
N VAL A 201 -4.71 -13.16 -13.82
CA VAL A 201 -5.45 -14.14 -13.06
C VAL A 201 -6.94 -13.86 -13.21
N GLU A 202 -7.65 -14.86 -13.72
CA GLU A 202 -9.11 -14.90 -13.75
C GLU A 202 -9.55 -15.81 -12.59
N ASP A 203 -9.79 -15.22 -11.41
CA ASP A 203 -10.25 -15.95 -10.22
C ASP A 203 -11.67 -15.54 -9.84
N VAL A 204 -12.48 -16.52 -9.44
CA VAL A 204 -13.86 -16.31 -8.97
C VAL A 204 -13.88 -16.54 -7.47
N PHE A 205 -13.89 -15.45 -6.71
CA PHE A 205 -14.04 -15.53 -5.26
C PHE A 205 -15.47 -16.01 -4.92
N LYS A 206 -15.59 -17.30 -4.56
CA LYS A 206 -16.87 -18.00 -4.36
C LYS A 206 -17.81 -17.36 -3.34
N ASP A 207 -17.26 -16.59 -2.40
CA ASP A 207 -18.02 -15.89 -1.36
C ASP A 207 -18.21 -14.38 -1.69
N ARG A 208 -17.84 -13.93 -2.91
CA ARG A 208 -18.03 -12.54 -3.35
C ARG A 208 -19.51 -12.26 -3.49
N LYS A 209 -20.01 -11.34 -2.68
CA LYS A 209 -21.35 -10.76 -2.85
C LYS A 209 -21.21 -9.53 -3.73
N TRP A 210 -21.79 -9.58 -4.92
CA TRP A 210 -21.92 -8.41 -5.76
C TRP A 210 -23.02 -7.51 -5.19
N TRP A 211 -22.87 -6.20 -5.31
CA TRP A 211 -23.86 -5.24 -4.86
C TRP A 211 -24.21 -4.34 -6.03
N ARG A 212 -25.51 -4.21 -6.33
CA ARG A 212 -25.99 -3.19 -7.27
C ARG A 212 -26.59 -2.02 -6.49
N TYR A 213 -26.31 -0.82 -6.97
CA TYR A 213 -26.95 0.40 -6.52
C TYR A 213 -28.05 0.78 -7.53
N ASP A 214 -29.32 0.62 -7.15
CA ASP A 214 -30.48 0.93 -7.99
C ASP A 214 -30.96 2.39 -7.89
N GLY A 215 -30.16 3.24 -7.23
CA GLY A 215 -30.52 4.62 -6.94
C GLY A 215 -31.18 4.84 -5.58
N TYR A 216 -31.61 3.77 -4.88
CA TYR A 216 -32.27 3.87 -3.58
C TYR A 216 -31.71 2.91 -2.52
N TYR A 217 -31.28 1.70 -2.90
CA TYR A 217 -30.77 0.68 -1.98
C TYR A 217 -29.55 -0.05 -2.53
N GLN A 218 -28.68 -0.51 -1.62
CA GLN A 218 -27.69 -1.55 -1.91
C GLN A 218 -28.40 -2.90 -1.83
N MET A 219 -28.52 -3.60 -2.95
CA MET A 219 -29.08 -4.94 -3.01
C MET A 219 -27.99 -5.95 -3.36
N GLU A 220 -28.02 -7.11 -2.68
CA GLU A 220 -27.16 -8.24 -2.99
C GLU A 220 -27.52 -8.75 -4.39
N ASP A 221 -26.57 -8.68 -5.32
CA ASP A 221 -26.69 -9.13 -6.70
C ASP A 221 -26.13 -10.57 -6.77
N PRO A 222 -27.00 -11.59 -6.90
CA PRO A 222 -26.57 -12.98 -6.95
C PRO A 222 -26.09 -13.29 -8.37
N ASP A 223 -24.87 -12.84 -8.66
CA ASP A 223 -24.13 -13.06 -9.90
C ASP A 223 -24.86 -12.57 -11.18
N PRO A 224 -24.47 -11.44 -11.77
CA PRO A 224 -25.13 -10.94 -12.97
C PRO A 224 -24.94 -11.82 -14.21
N GLU A 225 -23.99 -12.75 -14.21
CA GLU A 225 -23.57 -13.50 -15.40
C GLU A 225 -24.45 -14.73 -15.68
N ASP A 226 -24.97 -15.41 -14.64
CA ASP A 226 -25.50 -16.77 -14.81
C ASP A 226 -27.02 -16.89 -14.98
N LYS A 227 -27.82 -15.87 -14.64
CA LYS A 227 -29.29 -16.02 -14.61
C LYS A 227 -30.05 -15.48 -15.82
N LEU A 228 -29.41 -14.62 -16.61
CA LEU A 228 -30.06 -13.96 -17.75
C LEU A 228 -29.42 -14.30 -19.10
N GLY A 229 -28.20 -14.85 -19.11
CA GLY A 229 -27.47 -15.12 -20.36
C GLY A 229 -27.21 -13.86 -21.17
N LEU A 230 -26.86 -12.75 -20.51
CA LEU A 230 -26.60 -11.43 -21.13
C LEU A 230 -25.24 -10.89 -20.67
N ASP A 231 -24.58 -10.11 -21.53
CA ASP A 231 -23.31 -9.43 -21.25
C ASP A 231 -23.49 -8.15 -20.39
N TRP A 232 -22.38 -7.47 -20.11
CA TRP A 232 -22.31 -6.21 -19.32
C TRP A 232 -23.24 -5.09 -19.82
N TYR A 233 -23.59 -5.11 -21.12
CA TYR A 233 -24.49 -4.14 -21.74
C TYR A 233 -25.93 -4.66 -21.87
N GLY A 234 -26.25 -5.81 -21.30
CA GLY A 234 -27.55 -6.46 -21.39
C GLY A 234 -27.81 -7.08 -22.77
N LYS A 235 -26.77 -7.44 -23.53
CA LYS A 235 -26.91 -8.10 -24.82
C LYS A 235 -26.71 -9.61 -24.69
N PRO A 236 -27.49 -10.42 -25.41
CA PRO A 236 -27.24 -11.85 -25.45
C PRO A 236 -25.87 -12.15 -26.10
N PRO A 237 -25.21 -13.25 -25.71
CA PRO A 237 -23.98 -13.69 -26.36
C PRO A 237 -24.21 -13.85 -27.86
N PRO A 238 -23.20 -13.56 -28.69
CA PRO A 238 -23.31 -13.71 -30.14
C PRO A 238 -23.54 -15.18 -30.53
N ASP A 239 -24.33 -15.40 -31.58
CA ASP A 239 -24.68 -16.75 -32.10
C ASP A 239 -23.46 -17.55 -32.60
N GLU A 240 -22.30 -16.89 -32.76
CA GLU A 240 -21.03 -17.49 -33.20
C GLU A 240 -19.85 -16.88 -32.41
N GLY A 241 -18.91 -17.71 -31.93
CA GLY A 241 -17.73 -17.21 -31.20
C GLY A 241 -16.97 -18.27 -30.40
N LEU A 242 -15.81 -17.88 -29.86
CA LEU A 242 -14.88 -18.74 -29.11
C LEU A 242 -15.47 -19.35 -27.82
N TYR A 243 -16.62 -18.85 -27.35
CA TYR A 243 -17.27 -19.26 -26.10
C TYR A 243 -18.32 -20.38 -26.27
N LEU A 244 -18.54 -20.89 -27.49
CA LEU A 244 -19.62 -21.85 -27.79
C LEU A 244 -19.16 -23.30 -27.97
N ASN A 245 -17.86 -23.58 -27.91
CA ASN A 245 -17.34 -24.94 -28.03
C ASN A 245 -16.67 -25.33 -26.70
N GLU A 246 -17.32 -26.26 -25.98
CA GLU A 246 -16.78 -26.97 -24.81
C GLU A 246 -15.50 -27.75 -25.11
#